data_AF-A0A2D5MVY4-F1
#
_entry.id   AF-A0A2D5MVY4-F1
#
_cell.length_a   1.000
_cell.length_b   1.000
_cell.length_c   1.000
_cell.angle_alpha   90.00
_cell.angle_beta   90.00
_cell.angle_gamma   90.00
#
_symmetry.space_group_name_H-M   'P 1'
#
loop_
_entity.id
_entity.type
_entity.pdbx_description
1 polymer ?
#
loop_
_entity_poly.entity_id
_entity_poly.type
_entity_poly.pdbx_seq_one_letter_code
_entity_poly.pdbx_strand_id
1 'polypeptide(L)'
;MFLTGIIAALGMLFLLFKFGIKRVIHYDIFFDILITGFLLWSFAGTYSGMMAAMFGGMLVSIVLYVMKRTMRHEKFTSIKTDSFPYRRFGWQEVR
;
A
#
# COMPACT_ATOMS: atom_id res chain seq x y z
N MET A 1 -5.90 -11.02 21.72
CA MET A 1 -6.18 -11.40 20.31
C MET A 1 -6.34 -10.20 19.37
N PHE A 2 -6.83 -9.03 19.84
CA PHE A 2 -6.73 -7.78 19.04
C PHE A 2 -5.29 -7.28 18.87
N LEU A 3 -4.46 -7.43 19.92
CA LEU A 3 -3.04 -7.09 19.89
C LEU A 3 -2.26 -7.77 18.77
N THR A 4 -2.55 -9.04 18.47
CA THR A 4 -1.89 -9.78 17.38
C THR A 4 -2.22 -9.20 16.00
N GLY A 5 -3.45 -8.74 15.77
CA GLY A 5 -3.84 -8.06 14.53
C GLY A 5 -3.14 -6.71 14.37
N ILE A 6 -3.01 -5.95 15.47
CA ILE A 6 -2.31 -4.66 15.49
C ILE A 6 -0.81 -4.85 15.23
N ILE A 7 -0.17 -5.83 15.89
CA ILE A 7 1.26 -6.13 15.69
C ILE A 7 1.53 -6.59 14.25
N ALA A 8 0.66 -7.43 13.68
CA ALA A 8 0.79 -7.87 12.29
C ALA A 8 0.62 -6.69 11.30
N ALA A 9 -0.34 -5.80 11.55
CA ALA A 9 -0.54 -4.59 10.76
C ALA A 9 0.66 -3.64 10.82
N LEU A 10 1.22 -3.41 12.01
CA LEU A 10 2.42 -2.60 12.20
C LEU A 10 3.65 -3.22 11.52
N GLY A 11 3.80 -4.55 11.58
CA GLY A 11 4.87 -5.26 10.87
C GLY A 11 4.76 -5.14 9.35
N MET A 12 3.54 -5.24 8.81
CA MET A 12 3.30 -5.05 7.37
C MET A 12 3.52 -3.60 6.93
N LEU A 13 3.12 -2.62 7.73
CA LEU A 13 3.44 -1.21 7.49
C LEU A 13 4.96 -0.98 7.48
N PHE A 14 5.69 -1.56 8.43
CA PHE A 14 7.14 -1.44 8.47
C PHE A 14 7.81 -2.04 7.22
N LEU A 15 7.32 -3.18 6.73
CA LEU A 15 7.79 -3.77 5.47
C LEU A 15 7.53 -2.85 4.28
N LEU A 16 6.34 -2.24 4.19
CA LEU A 16 6.01 -1.27 3.14
C LEU A 16 6.91 -0.04 3.18
N PHE A 17 7.17 0.52 4.37
CA PHE A 17 8.09 1.66 4.53
C PHE A 17 9.51 1.33 4.05
N LYS A 18 9.97 0.09 4.26
CA LYS A 18 11.29 -0.38 3.83
C LYS A 18 11.39 -0.60 2.32
N PHE A 19 10.29 -0.85 1.61
CA PHE A 19 10.27 -1.17 0.18
C PHE A 19 10.30 0.03 -0.79
N GLY A 20 10.52 1.25 -0.29
CA GLY A 20 10.69 2.43 -1.14
C GLY A 20 9.37 3.16 -1.37
N ILE A 21 9.07 4.07 -0.44
CA ILE A 21 7.81 4.78 -0.29
C ILE A 21 7.35 5.49 -1.59
N LYS A 22 8.28 6.01 -2.40
CA LYS A 22 7.94 6.81 -3.60
C LYS A 22 7.27 6.02 -4.73
N ARG A 23 7.59 4.73 -4.89
CA ARG A 23 7.06 3.87 -5.98
C ARG A 23 5.87 3.03 -5.53
N VAL A 24 5.79 2.73 -4.23
CA VAL A 24 4.74 1.92 -3.61
C VAL A 24 3.41 2.67 -3.51
N ILE A 25 3.42 3.99 -3.23
CA ILE A 25 2.18 4.75 -3.03
C ILE A 25 1.31 4.84 -4.30
N HIS A 26 1.89 4.72 -5.50
CA HIS A 26 1.09 4.72 -6.73
C HIS A 26 0.20 3.46 -6.87
N TYR A 27 0.62 2.37 -6.24
CA TYR A 27 -0.07 1.09 -6.25
C TYR A 27 -0.78 0.82 -4.90
N ASP A 28 -1.32 1.85 -4.26
CA ASP A 28 -1.96 1.76 -2.94
C ASP A 28 -3.01 0.65 -2.87
N ILE A 29 -3.90 0.58 -3.87
CA ILE A 29 -4.97 -0.44 -3.95
C ILE A 29 -4.37 -1.85 -4.11
N PHE A 30 -3.29 -2.01 -4.88
CA PHE A 30 -2.68 -3.32 -5.07
C PHE A 30 -2.03 -3.83 -3.78
N PHE A 31 -1.30 -2.96 -3.08
CA PHE A 31 -0.69 -3.31 -1.80
C PHE A 31 -1.73 -3.54 -0.70
N ASP A 32 -2.83 -2.78 -0.68
CA ASP A 32 -3.92 -2.99 0.27
C ASP A 32 -4.54 -4.38 0.10
N ILE A 33 -4.93 -4.75 -1.13
CA ILE A 33 -5.51 -6.07 -1.44
C ILE A 33 -4.52 -7.20 -1.10
N LEU A 34 -3.23 -7.02 -1.42
CA LEU A 34 -2.20 -8.01 -1.12
C LEU A 34 -2.04 -8.22 0.38
N ILE A 35 -1.99 -7.13 1.17
CA ILE A 35 -1.80 -7.21 2.62
C ILE A 35 -3.05 -7.76 3.30
N THR A 36 -4.24 -7.29 2.95
CA THR A 36 -5.49 -7.83 3.49
C THR A 36 -5.65 -9.30 3.16
N GLY A 37 -5.36 -9.69 1.91
CA GLY A 37 -5.40 -11.10 1.48
C GLY A 37 -4.38 -11.96 2.24
N PHE A 38 -3.16 -11.46 2.42
CA PHE A 38 -2.12 -12.17 3.18
C PHE A 38 -2.48 -12.33 4.66
N LEU A 39 -3.05 -11.31 5.29
CA LEU A 39 -3.49 -11.37 6.69
C LEU A 39 -4.66 -12.36 6.84
N LEU A 40 -5.64 -12.33 5.94
CA LEU A 40 -6.76 -13.27 5.95
C LEU A 40 -6.28 -14.72 5.74
N TRP A 41 -5.32 -14.94 4.85
CA TRP A 41 -4.70 -16.25 4.67
C TRP A 41 -3.97 -16.69 5.95
N SER A 42 -3.12 -15.83 6.51
CA SER A 42 -2.27 -16.15 7.66
C SER A 42 -3.06 -16.48 8.92
N PHE A 43 -4.25 -15.89 9.07
CA PHE A 43 -5.14 -16.12 10.21
C PHE A 43 -6.42 -16.90 9.85
N ALA A 44 -6.42 -17.61 8.73
CA ALA A 44 -7.53 -18.46 8.32
C ALA A 44 -7.73 -19.61 9.33
N GLY A 45 -8.99 -19.88 9.68
CA GLY A 45 -9.38 -21.06 10.48
C GLY A 45 -9.95 -20.78 11.87
N THR A 46 -9.84 -19.55 12.41
CA THR A 46 -10.52 -19.18 13.67
C THR A 46 -11.27 -17.84 13.55
N TYR A 47 -12.42 -17.73 14.20
CA TYR A 47 -13.20 -16.47 14.23
C TYR A 47 -12.35 -15.29 14.74
N SER A 48 -11.62 -15.52 15.83
CA SER A 48 -10.70 -14.51 16.38
C SER A 48 -9.59 -14.12 15.41
N GLY A 49 -9.02 -15.07 14.67
CA GLY A 49 -7.94 -14.80 13.71
C GLY A 49 -8.43 -13.95 12.55
N MET A 50 -9.58 -14.31 11.98
CA MET A 50 -10.21 -13.56 10.89
C MET A 50 -10.60 -12.14 11.33
N MET A 51 -11.14 -11.97 12.55
CA MET A 51 -11.42 -10.65 13.11
C MET A 51 -10.16 -9.80 13.29
N ALA A 52 -9.05 -10.40 13.73
CA ALA A 52 -7.77 -9.71 13.85
C ALA A 52 -7.18 -9.31 12.48
N ALA A 53 -7.32 -10.17 11.46
CA ALA A 53 -6.91 -9.88 10.09
C ALA A 53 -7.71 -8.73 9.46
N MET A 54 -9.03 -8.70 9.67
CA MET A 54 -9.88 -7.60 9.19
C MET A 54 -9.51 -6.28 9.87
N PHE A 55 -9.36 -6.28 11.20
CA PHE A 55 -9.00 -5.06 11.93
C PHE A 55 -7.59 -4.56 11.57
N GLY A 56 -6.64 -5.49 11.40
CA GLY A 56 -5.29 -5.17 10.95
C GLY A 56 -5.26 -4.62 9.53
N GLY A 57 -5.97 -5.25 8.59
CA GLY A 57 -6.07 -4.81 7.20
C GLY A 57 -6.71 -3.41 7.08
N MET A 58 -7.78 -3.15 7.83
CA MET A 58 -8.41 -1.82 7.89
C MET A 58 -7.42 -0.75 8.38
N LEU A 59 -6.61 -1.05 9.40
CA LEU A 59 -5.64 -0.11 9.94
C LEU A 59 -4.54 0.20 8.93
N VAL A 60 -4.02 -0.83 8.23
CA VAL A 60 -3.05 -0.64 7.14
C VAL A 60 -3.64 0.22 6.01
N SER A 61 -4.88 -0.04 5.60
CA SER A 61 -5.59 0.73 4.55
C SER A 61 -5.74 2.21 4.91
N ILE A 62 -6.11 2.52 6.16
CA ILE A 62 -6.19 3.90 6.67
C ILE A 62 -4.82 4.59 6.61
N VAL A 63 -3.76 3.91 7.07
CA VAL A 63 -2.41 4.49 7.06
C VAL A 63 -1.93 4.72 5.63
N LEU A 64 -2.14 3.77 4.73
CA LEU A 64 -1.83 3.92 3.31
C LEU A 64 -2.61 5.09 2.69
N TYR A 65 -3.89 5.25 3.02
CA TYR A 65 -4.71 6.36 2.56
C TYR A 65 -4.21 7.71 3.08
N VAL A 66 -3.83 7.80 4.36
CA VAL A 66 -3.24 9.01 4.95
C VAL A 66 -1.89 9.33 4.31
N MET A 67 -1.03 8.33 4.11
CA MET A 67 0.25 8.50 3.42
C MET A 67 0.06 9.00 1.98
N LYS A 68 -0.92 8.46 1.26
CA LYS A 68 -1.32 8.94 -0.07
C LYS A 68 -1.83 10.38 -0.05
N ARG A 69 -2.38 10.84 1.06
CA ARG A 69 -2.83 12.24 1.17
C ARG A 69 -1.70 13.21 1.55
N THR A 70 -0.69 12.73 2.27
CA THR A 70 0.38 13.58 2.83
C THR A 70 1.64 13.64 1.97
N MET A 71 1.97 12.59 1.21
CA MET A 71 3.20 12.54 0.40
C MET A 71 2.94 12.95 -1.07
N ARG A 72 3.95 13.49 -1.75
CA ARG A 72 3.95 13.67 -3.21
C ARG A 72 4.23 12.31 -3.86
N HIS A 73 3.46 11.93 -4.88
CA HIS A 73 3.59 10.62 -5.53
C HIS A 73 4.21 10.75 -6.90
N GLU A 74 5.05 9.79 -7.28
CA GLU A 74 5.51 9.66 -8.65
C GLU A 74 4.50 8.80 -9.42
N LYS A 75 3.76 9.43 -10.34
CA LYS A 75 2.86 8.73 -11.28
C LYS A 75 3.67 8.30 -12.49
N PHE A 76 3.61 7.02 -12.85
CA PHE A 76 4.13 6.57 -14.14
C PHE A 76 3.13 7.00 -15.23
N THR A 77 3.36 8.17 -15.81
CA THR A 77 2.48 8.74 -16.83
C THR A 77 3.24 8.85 -18.15
N SER A 78 2.51 8.79 -19.27
CA SER A 78 3.07 9.17 -20.57
C SER A 78 3.32 10.68 -20.57
N ILE A 79 4.57 11.09 -20.41
CA ILE A 79 4.98 12.50 -20.47
C ILE A 79 5.06 12.88 -21.96
N LYS A 80 4.40 13.98 -22.34
CA LYS A 80 4.59 14.57 -23.67
C LYS A 80 5.96 15.25 -23.70
N THR A 81 6.80 14.86 -24.64
CA THR A 81 8.15 15.43 -24.85
C THR A 81 8.13 16.21 -26.16
N ASP A 82 8.76 17.39 -26.20
CA ASP A 82 8.80 18.24 -27.40
C ASP A 82 9.67 17.65 -28.53
N SER A 83 10.50 16.65 -28.23
CA SER A 83 11.32 15.92 -29.19
C SER A 83 10.79 14.50 -29.44
N PHE A 84 10.92 14.05 -30.69
CA PHE A 84 10.47 12.73 -31.13
C PHE A 84 11.27 11.61 -30.41
N PRO A 85 10.64 10.55 -29.88
CA PRO A 85 9.19 10.29 -29.85
C PRO A 85 8.46 11.16 -28.82
N TYR A 86 7.40 11.85 -29.29
CA TYR A 86 6.60 12.84 -28.54
C TYR A 86 5.89 12.33 -27.28
N ARG A 87 6.06 11.04 -26.96
CA ARG A 87 5.57 10.38 -25.73
C ARG A 87 6.69 9.51 -25.19
N ARG A 88 7.11 9.81 -23.96
CA ARG A 88 8.04 8.97 -23.21
C ARG A 88 7.32 8.46 -21.96
N PHE A 89 7.45 7.17 -21.69
CA PHE A 89 7.07 6.62 -20.40
C PHE A 89 8.08 7.12 -19.36
N GLY A 90 7.62 7.93 -18.43
CA GLY A 90 8.47 8.59 -17.45
C GLY A 90 7.76 8.75 -16.13
N TRP A 91 8.53 8.78 -15.05
CA TRP A 91 8.03 9.10 -13.73
C TRP A 91 7.74 10.60 -13.70
N GLN A 92 6.46 10.96 -13.55
CA GLN A 92 6.04 12.36 -13.33
C GLN A 92 5.72 12.52 -11.85
N GLU A 93 6.42 13.41 -11.16
CA GLU A 93 6.03 13.82 -9.81
C GLU A 93 4.67 14.55 -9.88
N VAL A 94 3.65 13.96 -9.27
CA VAL A 94 2.31 14.55 -9.13
C VAL A 94 2.10 14.82 -7.64
N ARG A 95 1.71 16.06 -7.32
CA ARG A 95 1.53 16.52 -5.94
C ARG A 95 0.32 15.88 -5.29
#